data_AF-A0A455UFL7-F1
#
_entry.id   AF-A0A455UFL7-F1
#
_cell.length_a   1.000
_cell.length_b   1.000
_cell.length_c   1.000
_cell.angle_alpha   90.00
_cell.angle_beta   90.00
_cell.angle_gamma   90.00
#
_symmetry.space_group_name_H-M   'P 1'
#
loop_
_entity.id
_entity.type
_entity.pdbx_description
1 polymer ?
#
loop_
_entity_poly.entity_id
_entity_poly.type
_entity_poly.pdbx_seq_one_letter_code
_entity_poly.pdbx_strand_id
1 'polypeptide(L)'
;MTMNHVSNVNDMLLRVVLPYIPVMPMYQHLYGMSLKRGQQKEINGYILRYHPQASVFSSVHQTGAVVLVGNAVNPFTGELEQNIVDHFLANEVGKLEDGRLRTELIDYVDQLTGRFRLMFIENGAVCALCDATALASLYFFQQDDSIYLSSHSQLLAETVGSERDSEVQEIIDSGFYSVGRKHLPGYKSPFKGIELLGANVYISSLLKKSPNIPA
;
A
#
# COMPACT_ATOMS: atom_id res chain seq x y z
N MET A 1 17.69 22.80 36.68
CA MET A 1 18.04 22.98 35.26
C MET A 1 17.48 21.79 34.52
N THR A 2 16.46 22.04 33.72
CA THR A 2 15.69 21.06 32.96
C THR A 2 16.51 20.46 31.80
N MET A 3 16.16 19.21 31.48
CA MET A 3 16.75 18.33 30.46
C MET A 3 16.91 18.97 29.07
N ASN A 4 17.79 18.37 28.26
CA ASN A 4 17.40 17.93 26.91
C ASN A 4 18.31 16.79 26.41
N HIS A 5 17.73 15.59 26.39
CA HIS A 5 18.06 14.49 25.50
C HIS A 5 17.46 14.82 24.12
N VAL A 6 18.20 14.66 23.03
CA VAL A 6 17.60 14.33 21.73
C VAL A 6 18.48 13.28 21.06
N SER A 7 17.94 12.06 21.05
CA SER A 7 18.44 10.87 20.37
C SER A 7 18.08 10.90 18.89
N ASN A 8 18.99 10.38 18.06
CA ASN A 8 18.76 9.96 16.68
C ASN A 8 17.46 9.17 16.54
N VAL A 9 16.63 9.54 15.56
CA VAL A 9 15.52 8.72 15.07
C VAL A 9 15.68 8.61 13.56
N ASN A 10 15.85 7.37 13.09
CA ASN A 10 15.89 7.03 11.68
C ASN A 10 14.52 7.35 11.06
N ASP A 11 14.49 8.31 10.13
CA ASP A 11 13.32 8.67 9.33
C ASP A 11 12.95 7.51 8.38
N MET A 12 11.99 6.67 8.79
CA MET A 12 11.45 5.60 7.95
C MET A 12 10.18 6.08 7.25
N LEU A 13 10.28 6.29 5.94
CA LEU A 13 9.31 7.06 5.17
C LEU A 13 8.35 6.14 4.41
N LEU A 14 7.23 5.69 5.01
CA LEU A 14 6.12 5.20 4.18
C LEU A 14 5.58 6.40 3.41
N ARG A 15 5.41 6.29 2.10
CA ARG A 15 4.69 7.28 1.29
C ARG A 15 3.59 6.53 0.56
N VAL A 16 2.51 6.28 1.28
CA VAL A 16 1.24 5.95 0.62
C VAL A 16 0.84 7.17 -0.16
N VAL A 17 0.63 7.05 -1.48
CA VAL A 17 0.08 8.13 -2.28
C VAL A 17 -1.01 7.57 -3.17
N LEU A 18 -2.21 8.15 -3.10
CA LEU A 18 -3.43 7.60 -3.72
C LEU A 18 -4.18 8.65 -4.55
N PRO A 19 -4.13 8.56 -5.89
CA PRO A 19 -5.07 9.28 -6.76
C PRO A 19 -6.36 8.52 -7.10
N TYR A 20 -7.34 9.31 -7.55
CA TYR A 20 -8.68 8.94 -8.07
C TYR A 20 -8.66 8.79 -9.61
N ILE A 21 -9.61 8.04 -10.19
CA ILE A 21 -9.78 7.80 -11.65
C ILE A 21 -10.90 8.70 -12.20
N PRO A 22 -10.67 9.42 -13.33
CA PRO A 22 -11.40 9.05 -14.54
C PRO A 22 -10.52 8.93 -15.79
N VAL A 23 -10.98 8.03 -16.65
CA VAL A 23 -10.56 7.64 -18.01
C VAL A 23 -10.06 8.80 -18.90
N MET A 24 -8.83 8.71 -19.43
CA MET A 24 -8.32 9.14 -20.77
C MET A 24 -6.84 9.59 -20.75
N PRO A 25 -6.11 9.49 -21.90
CA PRO A 25 -4.65 9.52 -21.92
C PRO A 25 -4.12 10.94 -22.11
N MET A 26 -3.44 11.47 -21.09
CA MET A 26 -2.29 12.36 -21.21
C MET A 26 -1.84 12.80 -19.81
N TYR A 27 -0.57 13.18 -19.72
CA TYR A 27 0.03 14.09 -18.73
C TYR A 27 0.87 13.49 -17.60
N GLN A 28 2.19 13.55 -17.85
CA GLN A 28 3.27 13.74 -16.87
C GLN A 28 3.13 15.05 -16.05
N HIS A 29 2.14 15.92 -16.33
CA HIS A 29 1.99 17.24 -15.70
C HIS A 29 0.94 17.27 -14.56
N LEU A 30 0.09 16.25 -14.41
CA LEU A 30 -0.99 16.24 -13.43
C LEU A 30 -0.56 15.80 -12.01
N TYR A 31 0.46 14.96 -11.88
CA TYR A 31 0.87 14.38 -10.59
C TYR A 31 1.60 15.38 -9.68
N GLY A 32 2.45 16.24 -10.26
CA GLY A 32 3.08 17.35 -9.53
C GLY A 32 2.08 18.41 -9.02
N MET A 33 0.89 18.50 -9.63
CA MET A 33 -0.22 19.34 -9.14
C MET A 33 -1.08 18.62 -8.09
N SER A 34 -1.22 17.29 -8.17
CA SER A 34 -2.00 16.48 -7.22
C SER A 34 -1.37 16.43 -5.83
N LEU A 35 -0.04 16.31 -5.73
CA LEU A 35 0.67 16.33 -4.44
C LEU A 35 0.58 17.68 -3.71
N LYS A 36 0.42 18.79 -4.44
CA LYS A 36 0.23 20.14 -3.85
C LYS A 36 -1.11 20.31 -3.12
N ARG A 37 -2.07 19.41 -3.33
CA ARG A 37 -3.37 19.36 -2.63
C ARG A 37 -3.55 18.11 -1.77
N GLY A 38 -2.51 17.28 -1.65
CA GLY A 38 -2.57 16.05 -0.85
C GLY A 38 -2.68 16.35 0.64
N GLN A 39 -3.49 15.55 1.34
CA GLN A 39 -3.45 15.47 2.80
C GLN A 39 -2.30 14.55 3.22
N GLN A 40 -1.76 14.82 4.41
CA GLN A 40 -0.74 13.99 5.03
C GLN A 40 -1.13 13.73 6.48
N LYS A 41 -0.92 12.49 6.94
CA LYS A 41 -1.06 12.08 8.33
C LYS A 41 0.11 11.20 8.74
N GLU A 42 0.62 11.37 9.96
CA GLU A 42 1.57 10.46 10.57
C GLU A 42 0.81 9.39 11.38
N ILE A 43 1.20 8.13 11.21
CA ILE A 43 0.59 6.96 11.86
C ILE A 43 1.72 6.02 12.28
N ASN A 44 2.00 5.94 13.58
CA ASN A 44 3.00 5.03 14.16
C ASN A 44 4.35 5.02 13.43
N GLY A 45 4.94 6.20 13.23
CA GLY A 45 6.25 6.35 12.57
C GLY A 45 6.19 6.29 11.04
N TYR A 46 5.00 6.19 10.45
CA TYR A 46 4.81 6.14 9.02
C TYR A 46 4.01 7.34 8.49
N ILE A 47 4.24 7.70 7.22
CA ILE A 47 3.55 8.82 6.58
C ILE A 47 2.50 8.32 5.57
N LEU A 48 1.25 8.69 5.79
CA LEU A 48 0.14 8.43 4.88
C LEU A 48 -0.17 9.71 4.09
N ARG A 49 -0.02 9.68 2.76
CA ARG A 49 -0.45 10.77 1.88
C ARG A 49 -1.63 10.33 1.03
N TYR A 50 -2.63 11.18 0.91
CA TYR A 50 -3.85 10.83 0.20
C TYR A 50 -4.54 12.06 -0.36
N HIS A 51 -5.33 11.86 -1.41
CA HIS A 51 -6.15 12.93 -1.97
C HIS A 51 -7.24 13.33 -0.96
N PRO A 52 -7.63 14.62 -0.85
CA PRO A 52 -8.67 15.06 0.11
C PRO A 52 -10.04 14.40 -0.04
N GLN A 53 -10.31 13.79 -1.19
CA GLN A 53 -11.57 13.07 -1.47
C GLN A 53 -11.43 11.55 -1.31
N ALA A 54 -10.25 11.05 -0.92
CA ALA A 54 -10.08 9.62 -0.66
C ALA A 54 -10.74 9.25 0.68
N SER A 55 -11.53 8.18 0.69
CA SER A 55 -12.07 7.58 1.91
C SER A 55 -10.93 6.88 2.66
N VAL A 56 -10.54 7.43 3.81
CA VAL A 56 -9.47 6.92 4.66
C VAL A 56 -10.00 6.78 6.07
N PHE A 57 -9.92 5.57 6.61
CA PHE A 57 -10.32 5.22 7.95
C PHE A 57 -9.11 4.66 8.69
N SER A 58 -8.95 4.99 9.96
CA SER A 58 -7.80 4.52 10.73
C SER A 58 -8.11 4.45 12.21
N SER A 59 -7.64 3.39 12.86
CA SER A 59 -7.70 3.23 14.31
C SER A 59 -6.29 2.99 14.83
N VAL A 60 -5.91 3.71 15.88
CA VAL A 60 -4.54 3.79 16.38
C VAL A 60 -4.53 3.47 17.87
N HIS A 61 -3.53 2.71 18.33
CA HIS A 61 -3.21 2.52 19.74
C HIS A 61 -1.71 2.69 19.98
N GLN A 62 -1.27 2.48 21.22
CA GLN A 62 0.09 2.79 21.69
C GLN A 62 1.20 2.19 20.82
N THR A 63 1.02 0.97 20.30
CA THR A 63 2.06 0.22 19.58
C THR A 63 1.70 -0.15 18.15
N GLY A 64 0.44 0.06 17.73
CA GLY A 64 0.00 -0.29 16.38
C GLY A 64 -1.15 0.56 15.83
N ALA A 65 -1.43 0.37 14.55
CA ALA A 65 -2.49 1.06 13.83
C ALA A 65 -3.03 0.18 12.72
N VAL A 66 -4.32 0.34 12.42
CA VAL A 66 -4.96 -0.23 11.25
C VAL A 66 -5.44 0.91 10.37
N VAL A 67 -5.15 0.84 9.08
CA VAL A 67 -5.56 1.82 8.09
C VAL A 67 -6.33 1.13 6.98
N LEU A 68 -7.52 1.62 6.69
CA LEU A 68 -8.35 1.20 5.57
C LEU A 68 -8.49 2.35 4.59
N VAL A 69 -8.20 2.08 3.32
CA VAL A 69 -8.41 3.06 2.25
C VAL A 69 -9.30 2.51 1.16
N GLY A 70 -10.41 3.20 0.92
CA GLY A 70 -11.47 2.77 -0.01
C GLY A 70 -12.74 2.41 0.73
N ASN A 71 -13.58 1.59 0.09
CA ASN A 71 -14.87 1.19 0.64
C ASN A 71 -14.85 -0.30 0.96
N ALA A 72 -15.32 -0.66 2.14
CA ALA A 72 -15.34 -2.02 2.65
C ALA A 72 -16.59 -2.24 3.49
N VAL A 73 -17.15 -3.45 3.41
CA VAL A 73 -18.25 -3.89 4.24
C VAL A 73 -18.01 -5.34 4.65
N ASN A 74 -18.32 -5.67 5.89
CA ASN A 74 -18.51 -7.05 6.30
C ASN A 74 -19.99 -7.39 6.05
N PRO A 75 -20.35 -8.21 5.04
CA PRO A 75 -21.73 -8.50 4.69
C PRO A 75 -22.41 -9.45 5.69
N PHE A 76 -21.63 -10.13 6.55
CA PHE A 76 -22.15 -11.05 7.56
C PHE A 76 -22.57 -10.30 8.83
N THR A 77 -21.85 -9.24 9.20
CA THR A 77 -22.13 -8.42 10.40
C THR A 77 -22.82 -7.11 10.09
N GLY A 78 -22.71 -6.61 8.85
CA GLY A 78 -23.16 -5.28 8.44
C GLY A 78 -22.20 -4.15 8.84
N GLU A 79 -21.00 -4.47 9.35
CA GLU A 79 -20.00 -3.48 9.70
C GLU A 79 -19.50 -2.72 8.46
N LEU A 80 -19.40 -1.40 8.59
CA LEU A 80 -18.84 -0.47 7.59
C LEU A 80 -17.41 -0.08 7.97
N GLU A 81 -16.75 0.73 7.15
CA GLU A 81 -15.30 0.94 7.15
C GLU A 81 -14.71 1.38 8.49
N GLN A 82 -15.32 2.38 9.14
CA GLN A 82 -14.82 2.86 10.44
C GLN A 82 -14.98 1.77 11.52
N ASN A 83 -16.13 1.07 11.51
CA ASN A 83 -16.37 -0.02 12.46
C ASN A 83 -15.44 -1.21 12.19
N ILE A 84 -15.05 -1.46 10.93
CA ILE A 84 -14.07 -2.49 10.56
C ILE A 84 -12.69 -2.18 11.15
N VAL A 85 -12.17 -0.96 11.00
CA VAL A 85 -10.86 -0.60 11.58
C VAL A 85 -10.89 -0.59 13.11
N ASP A 86 -12.01 -0.19 13.71
CA ASP A 86 -12.22 -0.26 15.16
C ASP A 86 -12.34 -1.71 15.64
N HIS A 87 -12.97 -2.60 14.88
CA HIS A 87 -13.08 -4.03 15.17
C HIS A 87 -11.71 -4.69 15.24
N PHE A 88 -10.86 -4.45 14.24
CA PHE A 88 -9.50 -4.99 14.23
C PHE A 88 -8.71 -4.58 15.47
N LEU A 89 -8.91 -3.34 15.93
CA LEU A 89 -8.20 -2.83 17.09
C LEU A 89 -8.77 -3.36 18.42
N ALA A 90 -10.09 -3.32 18.59
CA ALA A 90 -10.76 -3.64 19.85
C ALA A 90 -10.66 -5.12 20.23
N ASN A 91 -10.68 -6.00 19.24
CA ASN A 91 -10.63 -7.45 19.47
C ASN A 91 -9.21 -8.01 19.40
N GLU A 92 -8.20 -7.14 19.35
CA GLU A 92 -6.80 -7.46 19.08
C GLU A 92 -6.57 -8.24 17.77
N VAL A 93 -7.60 -8.47 16.96
CA VAL A 93 -7.55 -9.25 15.71
C VAL A 93 -6.50 -8.67 14.77
N GLY A 94 -6.35 -7.34 14.72
CA GLY A 94 -5.38 -6.63 13.89
C GLY A 94 -3.92 -6.73 14.33
N LYS A 95 -3.60 -7.45 15.42
CA LYS A 95 -2.20 -7.66 15.85
C LYS A 95 -1.44 -8.57 14.90
N LEU A 96 -0.17 -8.23 14.68
CA LEU A 96 0.80 -8.98 13.93
C LEU A 96 1.55 -9.97 14.85
N GLU A 97 1.86 -11.14 14.32
CA GLU A 97 2.72 -12.14 14.98
C GLU A 97 4.03 -12.25 14.19
N ASP A 98 5.15 -11.83 14.80
CA ASP A 98 6.46 -11.77 14.16
C ASP A 98 6.45 -11.06 12.79
N GLY A 99 5.66 -9.98 12.69
CA GLY A 99 5.49 -9.22 11.46
C GLY A 99 4.64 -9.91 10.40
N ARG A 100 3.83 -10.91 10.77
CA ARG A 100 2.90 -11.61 9.88
C ARG A 100 1.45 -11.40 10.32
N LEU A 101 0.52 -11.54 9.38
CA LEU A 101 -0.89 -11.60 9.70
C LEU A 101 -1.19 -12.92 10.42
N ARG A 102 -1.94 -12.85 11.53
CA ARG A 102 -2.44 -14.03 12.24
C ARG A 102 -3.64 -14.64 11.50
N THR A 103 -3.92 -15.91 11.76
CA THR A 103 -5.04 -16.62 11.11
C THR A 103 -6.37 -15.94 11.39
N GLU A 104 -6.64 -15.48 12.60
CA GLU A 104 -7.89 -14.82 12.97
C GLU A 104 -8.09 -13.49 12.23
N LEU A 105 -6.98 -12.80 11.93
CA LEU A 105 -6.97 -11.59 11.13
C LEU A 105 -7.36 -11.92 9.69
N ILE A 106 -6.73 -12.94 9.12
CA ILE A 106 -7.00 -13.41 7.76
C ILE A 106 -8.47 -13.86 7.64
N ASP A 107 -8.97 -14.65 8.59
CA ASP A 107 -10.35 -15.14 8.62
C ASP A 107 -11.38 -14.00 8.68
N TYR A 108 -11.06 -12.90 9.37
CA TYR A 108 -11.91 -11.71 9.38
C TYR A 108 -11.81 -10.94 8.06
N VAL A 109 -10.60 -10.80 7.49
CA VAL A 109 -10.40 -10.14 6.17
C VAL A 109 -11.14 -10.89 5.07
N ASP A 110 -11.17 -12.22 5.10
CA ASP A 110 -11.86 -13.08 4.14
C ASP A 110 -13.39 -12.89 4.16
N GLN A 111 -13.93 -12.31 5.22
CA GLN A 111 -15.34 -11.94 5.30
C GLN A 111 -15.63 -10.60 4.62
N LEU A 112 -14.63 -9.75 4.41
CA LEU A 112 -14.83 -8.40 3.89
C LEU A 112 -15.06 -8.42 2.36
N THR A 113 -15.94 -7.54 1.90
CA THR A 113 -16.15 -7.27 0.48
C THR A 113 -16.07 -5.77 0.20
N GLY A 114 -15.72 -5.41 -1.04
CA GLY A 114 -15.63 -4.03 -1.48
C GLY A 114 -14.41 -3.76 -2.36
N ARG A 115 -13.95 -2.51 -2.32
CA ARG A 115 -12.79 -2.01 -3.05
C ARG A 115 -11.93 -1.22 -2.09
N PHE A 116 -11.01 -1.91 -1.43
CA PHE A 116 -10.23 -1.35 -0.33
C PHE A 116 -8.79 -1.86 -0.32
N ARG A 117 -7.97 -1.15 0.46
CA ARG A 117 -6.61 -1.53 0.86
C ARG A 117 -6.56 -1.49 2.37
N LEU A 118 -5.93 -2.48 2.98
CA LEU A 118 -5.71 -2.56 4.41
C LEU A 118 -4.21 -2.53 4.69
N MET A 119 -3.82 -1.75 5.68
CA MET A 119 -2.48 -1.73 6.23
C MET A 119 -2.56 -1.93 7.74
N PHE A 120 -1.79 -2.89 8.22
CA PHE A 120 -1.61 -3.22 9.63
C PHE A 120 -0.19 -2.81 10.01
N ILE A 121 -0.07 -1.92 10.97
CA ILE A 121 1.18 -1.33 11.42
C ILE A 121 1.35 -1.73 12.88
N GLU A 122 2.44 -2.40 13.23
CA GLU A 122 2.73 -2.74 14.63
C GLU A 122 4.22 -2.84 14.87
N ASN A 123 4.71 -2.17 15.92
CA ASN A 123 6.12 -2.18 16.32
C ASN A 123 7.11 -1.90 15.17
N GLY A 124 6.74 -1.00 14.27
CA GLY A 124 7.54 -0.67 13.09
C GLY A 124 7.45 -1.66 11.93
N ALA A 125 6.75 -2.80 12.08
CA ALA A 125 6.42 -3.68 10.96
C ALA A 125 5.15 -3.23 10.25
N VAL A 126 5.06 -3.49 8.95
CA VAL A 126 3.87 -3.25 8.14
C VAL A 126 3.49 -4.53 7.43
N CYS A 127 2.23 -4.94 7.59
CA CYS A 127 1.58 -5.84 6.65
C CYS A 127 0.54 -5.08 5.84
N ALA A 128 0.43 -5.37 4.54
CA ALA A 128 -0.57 -4.73 3.69
C ALA A 128 -1.20 -5.70 2.69
N LEU A 129 -2.48 -5.50 2.41
CA LEU A 129 -3.28 -6.28 1.47
C LEU A 129 -4.33 -5.41 0.77
N CYS A 130 -4.94 -5.96 -0.27
CA CYS A 130 -6.07 -5.35 -0.97
C CYS A 130 -7.28 -6.29 -0.96
N ASP A 131 -8.41 -5.84 -1.49
CA ASP A 131 -9.61 -6.66 -1.65
C ASP A 131 -9.29 -8.00 -2.35
N ALA A 132 -10.14 -9.00 -2.13
CA ALA A 132 -9.92 -10.39 -2.58
C ALA A 132 -9.78 -10.55 -4.11
N THR A 133 -10.09 -9.51 -4.88
CA THR A 133 -10.00 -9.47 -6.34
C THR A 133 -8.99 -8.45 -6.88
N ALA A 134 -8.25 -7.78 -5.99
CA ALA A 134 -7.32 -6.70 -6.28
C ALA A 134 -7.90 -5.57 -7.17
N LEU A 135 -9.20 -5.27 -7.03
CA LEU A 135 -9.86 -4.14 -7.71
C LEU A 135 -9.28 -2.79 -7.25
N ALA A 136 -8.75 -2.75 -6.05
CA ALA A 136 -7.99 -1.66 -5.49
C ALA A 136 -6.48 -1.98 -5.56
N SER A 137 -5.87 -1.75 -6.74
CA SER A 137 -4.44 -2.00 -6.95
C SER A 137 -3.56 -1.42 -5.84
N LEU A 138 -2.62 -2.21 -5.34
CA LEU A 138 -1.64 -1.82 -4.33
C LEU A 138 -0.26 -2.22 -4.85
N TYR A 139 0.57 -1.23 -5.12
CA TYR A 139 1.96 -1.41 -5.51
C TYR A 139 2.84 -1.27 -4.28
N PHE A 140 3.94 -2.00 -4.27
CA PHE A 140 4.95 -1.90 -3.23
C PHE A 140 6.36 -1.82 -3.80
N PHE A 141 7.23 -1.19 -3.04
CA PHE A 141 8.67 -1.14 -3.24
C PHE A 141 9.32 -1.33 -1.87
N GLN A 142 10.28 -2.24 -1.79
CA GLN A 142 11.00 -2.50 -0.55
C GLN A 142 12.50 -2.43 -0.83
N GLN A 143 13.19 -1.65 -0.02
CA GLN A 143 14.64 -1.52 -0.05
C GLN A 143 15.14 -1.43 1.39
N ASP A 144 16.10 -2.29 1.72
CA ASP A 144 16.65 -2.42 3.07
C ASP A 144 15.53 -2.67 4.11
N ASP A 145 15.40 -1.78 5.09
CA ASP A 145 14.38 -1.84 6.14
C ASP A 145 13.17 -0.93 5.85
N SER A 146 13.14 -0.27 4.68
CA SER A 146 12.05 0.63 4.29
C SER A 146 11.07 -0.03 3.32
N ILE A 147 9.78 0.16 3.58
CA ILE A 147 8.68 -0.25 2.70
C ILE A 147 7.87 0.98 2.24
N TYR A 148 7.57 1.00 0.95
CA TYR A 148 6.77 2.03 0.31
C TYR A 148 5.58 1.36 -0.39
N LEU A 149 4.39 1.93 -0.21
CA LEU A 149 3.15 1.40 -0.77
C LEU A 149 2.46 2.50 -1.58
N SER A 150 1.74 2.20 -2.65
CA SER A 150 0.94 3.20 -3.38
C SER A 150 -0.15 2.53 -4.21
N SER A 151 -1.23 3.24 -4.53
CA SER A 151 -2.19 2.72 -5.51
C SER A 151 -1.74 2.86 -6.95
N HIS A 152 -0.66 3.60 -7.23
CA HIS A 152 -0.18 3.88 -8.58
C HIS A 152 1.33 3.65 -8.66
N SER A 153 1.76 2.79 -9.58
CA SER A 153 3.18 2.49 -9.79
C SER A 153 4.02 3.71 -10.17
N GLN A 154 3.50 4.59 -11.04
CA GLN A 154 4.19 5.83 -11.45
C GLN A 154 4.50 6.73 -10.24
N LEU A 155 3.54 6.85 -9.32
CA LEU A 155 3.66 7.72 -8.17
C LEU A 155 4.60 7.16 -7.11
N LEU A 156 4.62 5.83 -6.98
CA LEU A 156 5.60 5.11 -6.20
C LEU A 156 7.01 5.30 -6.79
N ALA A 157 7.14 5.20 -8.11
CA ALA A 157 8.42 5.36 -8.80
C ALA A 157 8.98 6.77 -8.63
N GLU A 158 8.17 7.81 -8.81
CA GLU A 158 8.56 9.20 -8.54
C GLU A 158 8.96 9.42 -7.08
N THR A 159 8.31 8.69 -6.17
CA THR A 159 8.59 8.78 -4.74
C THR A 159 9.94 8.18 -4.35
N VAL A 160 10.28 7.01 -4.90
CA VAL A 160 11.52 6.29 -4.56
C VAL A 160 12.66 6.55 -5.55
N GLY A 161 12.42 7.34 -6.60
CA GLY A 161 13.39 7.59 -7.67
C GLY A 161 13.61 6.38 -8.57
N SER A 162 12.63 5.48 -8.72
CA SER A 162 12.75 4.29 -9.56
C SER A 162 12.66 4.64 -11.05
N GLU A 163 13.57 4.07 -11.83
CA GLU A 163 13.61 4.19 -13.29
C GLU A 163 12.63 3.22 -13.97
N ARG A 164 12.35 3.47 -15.26
CA ARG A 164 11.65 2.52 -16.11
C ARG A 164 12.43 1.22 -16.24
N ASP A 165 11.72 0.10 -16.24
CA ASP A 165 12.27 -1.22 -16.53
C ASP A 165 12.32 -1.41 -18.05
N SER A 166 13.53 -1.58 -18.60
CA SER A 166 13.75 -1.70 -20.04
C SER A 166 13.10 -2.96 -20.63
N GLU A 167 13.11 -4.09 -19.91
CA GLU A 167 12.47 -5.32 -20.38
C GLU A 167 10.96 -5.17 -20.48
N VAL A 168 10.36 -4.52 -19.48
CA VAL A 168 8.93 -4.22 -19.49
C VAL A 168 8.60 -3.21 -20.59
N GLN A 169 9.48 -2.23 -20.81
CA GLN A 169 9.32 -1.24 -21.86
C GLN A 169 9.34 -1.88 -23.25
N GLU A 170 10.24 -2.84 -23.51
CA GLU A 170 10.25 -3.63 -24.76
C GLU A 170 8.92 -4.37 -25.00
N ILE A 171 8.32 -4.94 -23.95
CA ILE A 171 7.00 -5.58 -24.04
C ILE A 171 5.93 -4.55 -24.39
N ILE A 172 5.91 -3.40 -23.72
CA ILE A 172 4.94 -2.32 -23.94
C ILE A 172 5.04 -1.76 -25.37
N ASP A 173 6.26 -1.62 -25.88
CA ASP A 173 6.53 -1.08 -27.22
C ASP A 173 6.31 -2.13 -28.33
N SER A 174 6.16 -3.41 -27.97
CA SER A 174 5.90 -4.47 -28.93
C SER A 174 4.54 -4.33 -29.62
N GLY A 175 4.47 -4.73 -30.89
CA GLY A 175 3.21 -4.79 -31.63
C GLY A 175 2.15 -5.70 -30.97
N PHE A 176 2.58 -6.65 -30.14
CA PHE A 176 1.70 -7.53 -29.40
C PHE A 176 0.90 -6.80 -28.30
N TYR A 177 1.52 -5.84 -27.63
CA TYR A 177 0.89 -5.06 -26.58
C TYR A 177 -0.13 -4.06 -27.16
N SER A 178 0.20 -3.45 -28.30
CA SER A 178 -0.66 -2.48 -28.97
C SER A 178 -1.95 -3.09 -29.56
N VAL A 179 -1.96 -4.38 -29.92
CA VAL A 179 -3.15 -5.10 -30.42
C VAL A 179 -4.12 -5.56 -29.30
N GLY A 180 -4.09 -4.91 -28.15
CA GLY A 180 -5.10 -5.10 -27.09
C GLY A 180 -4.70 -6.08 -25.98
N ARG A 181 -3.48 -6.61 -25.99
CA ARG A 181 -2.98 -7.52 -24.93
C ARG A 181 -2.33 -6.76 -23.78
N LYS A 182 -3.02 -5.70 -23.33
CA LYS A 182 -2.53 -4.75 -22.31
C LYS A 182 -2.48 -5.31 -20.88
N HIS A 183 -2.87 -6.57 -20.69
CA HIS A 183 -2.78 -7.29 -19.42
C HIS A 183 -1.38 -7.87 -19.17
N LEU A 184 -0.47 -7.82 -20.15
CA LEU A 184 0.94 -8.12 -19.94
C LEU A 184 1.70 -6.84 -19.56
N PRO A 185 2.78 -6.89 -18.78
CA PRO A 185 3.35 -8.07 -18.13
C PRO A 185 2.76 -8.33 -16.73
N GLY A 186 1.45 -8.60 -16.63
CA GLY A 186 0.82 -9.13 -15.42
C GLY A 186 1.11 -8.30 -14.16
N TYR A 187 1.86 -8.89 -13.22
CA TYR A 187 2.23 -8.26 -11.94
C TYR A 187 3.45 -7.33 -12.01
N LYS A 188 4.20 -7.31 -13.13
CA LYS A 188 5.34 -6.40 -13.30
C LYS A 188 4.81 -4.99 -13.54
N SER A 189 5.31 -4.03 -12.77
CA SER A 189 5.10 -2.62 -13.09
C SER A 189 6.07 -2.16 -14.20
N PRO A 190 5.82 -1.00 -14.84
CA PRO A 190 6.78 -0.41 -15.77
C PRO A 190 8.07 0.10 -15.15
N PHE A 191 8.28 -0.04 -13.84
CA PHE A 191 9.39 0.54 -13.08
C PHE A 191 10.18 -0.54 -12.33
N LYS A 192 11.50 -0.35 -12.25
CA LYS A 192 12.41 -1.30 -11.61
C LYS A 192 12.08 -1.47 -10.13
N GLY A 193 11.96 -2.72 -9.68
CA GLY A 193 11.74 -3.06 -8.27
C GLY A 193 10.35 -2.72 -7.72
N ILE A 194 9.45 -2.13 -8.51
CA ILE A 194 8.07 -1.87 -8.11
C ILE A 194 7.18 -3.02 -8.58
N GLU A 195 6.44 -3.58 -7.65
CA GLU A 195 5.61 -4.76 -7.88
C GLU A 195 4.15 -4.46 -7.55
N LEU A 196 3.24 -5.07 -8.31
CA LEU A 196 1.82 -5.08 -7.99
C LEU A 196 1.52 -6.22 -7.01
N LEU A 197 0.88 -5.90 -5.89
CA LEU A 197 0.34 -6.90 -4.97
C LEU A 197 -0.86 -7.61 -5.62
N GLY A 198 -0.80 -8.94 -5.66
CA GLY A 198 -1.86 -9.77 -6.23
C GLY A 198 -3.08 -9.91 -5.34
N ALA A 199 -4.16 -10.41 -5.93
CA ALA A 199 -5.37 -10.79 -5.22
C ALA A 199 -5.07 -11.89 -4.19
N ASN A 200 -5.68 -11.80 -3.00
CA ASN A 200 -5.49 -12.74 -1.88
C ASN A 200 -4.03 -12.92 -1.44
N VAL A 201 -3.20 -11.90 -1.64
CA VAL A 201 -1.81 -11.88 -1.17
C VAL A 201 -1.63 -10.66 -0.27
N TYR A 202 -0.89 -10.85 0.82
CA TYR A 202 -0.39 -9.75 1.63
C TYR A 202 1.13 -9.65 1.50
N ILE A 203 1.65 -8.44 1.70
CA ILE A 203 3.08 -8.18 1.85
C ILE A 203 3.39 -7.91 3.32
N SER A 204 4.56 -8.32 3.78
CA SER A 204 5.11 -7.94 5.10
C SER A 204 6.47 -7.28 4.90
N SER A 205 6.70 -6.16 5.59
CA SER A 205 7.97 -5.45 5.56
C SER A 205 9.13 -6.24 6.19
N LEU A 206 8.83 -7.24 7.02
CA LEU A 206 9.85 -8.09 7.65
C LEU A 206 10.17 -9.35 6.83
N LEU A 207 9.31 -9.72 5.87
CA LEU A 207 9.56 -10.84 4.98
C LEU A 207 10.35 -10.36 3.76
N LYS A 208 11.69 -10.40 3.88
CA LYS A 208 12.56 -10.15 2.73
C LYS A 208 12.27 -11.18 1.64
N LYS A 209 12.18 -10.74 0.38
CA LYS A 209 12.44 -11.64 -0.75
C LYS A 209 13.83 -12.24 -0.57
N SER A 210 13.97 -13.55 -0.80
CA SER A 210 15.29 -14.16 -0.86
C SER A 210 16.17 -13.35 -1.82
N PRO A 211 17.37 -12.92 -1.41
CA PRO A 211 18.29 -12.24 -2.31
C PRO A 211 18.70 -13.22 -3.41
N ASN A 212 18.39 -12.86 -4.66
CA ASN A 212 18.90 -13.43 -5.91
C ASN A 212 18.45 -14.86 -6.28
N ILE A 213 17.65 -14.95 -7.34
CA ILE A 213 18.02 -15.82 -8.45
C ILE A 213 18.74 -14.89 -9.45
N PRO A 214 20.06 -15.00 -9.65
CA PRO A 214 20.72 -14.27 -10.71
C PRO A 214 20.13 -14.68 -12.06
N ALA A 215 19.98 -13.70 -12.96
CA ALA A 215 19.55 -13.87 -14.34
C ALA A 215 20.42 -14.88 -15.10
#